data_AF-F2Q0R6-F1
#
_entry.id   AF-F2Q0R6-F1
#
_cell.length_a   1.000
_cell.length_b   1.000
_cell.length_c   1.000
_cell.angle_alpha   90.00
_cell.angle_beta   90.00
_cell.angle_gamma   90.00
#
_symmetry.space_group_name_H-M   'P 1'
#
loop_
_entity.id
_entity.type
_entity.pdbx_description
1 polymer ?
#
loop_
_entity_poly.entity_id
_entity_poly.type
_entity_poly.pdbx_seq_one_letter_code
_entity_poly.pdbx_strand_id
1 'polypeptide(L)'
;MLSSVARFSVLPIALAWLVLLAGPVKADNFLAHGYERVFFWGAYETFCGIEGPDKQQHLLAFKQQKGQESRNNRGSGPGGMLTYPEFIARVDDKPLPPDIPVLSHPDPPGKVSFAVDDLLKKKLTGEVIVYALDPSLRGKSFNKPPGGKQKKPGSGGGSRNLYDPKDPHRTSFTVLVDGIVNALQQHLMNPRNKAVFQQYLPFMKEALQATITLRRETTNIYLLKKLTSSPADGGFDLNAQFDWRDSKIPLGSRYPEFRIKETYDQNTGKLRRLGFKDADDFGDYIKRFGDPSYKGKVEFGPGAFTHHRLLLSWEEADRKLHF
;
A
#
# COMPACT_ATOMS: atom_id res chain seq x y z
N MET A 1 -22.88 -28.49 -50.26
CA MET A 1 -22.46 -28.68 -48.85
C MET A 1 -21.43 -27.63 -48.51
N LEU A 2 -21.66 -26.82 -47.47
CA LEU A 2 -20.70 -26.26 -46.50
C LEU A 2 -21.37 -25.07 -45.82
N SER A 3 -22.06 -25.35 -44.70
CA SER A 3 -22.57 -24.36 -43.77
C SER A 3 -21.41 -23.78 -42.96
N SER A 4 -21.02 -22.53 -43.21
CA SER A 4 -20.07 -21.81 -42.35
C SER A 4 -20.80 -21.24 -41.15
N VAL A 5 -20.89 -22.02 -40.07
CA VAL A 5 -21.29 -21.52 -38.76
C VAL A 5 -20.15 -20.64 -38.25
N ALA A 6 -20.35 -19.32 -38.27
CA ALA A 6 -19.47 -18.36 -37.62
C ALA A 6 -19.51 -18.63 -36.11
N ARG A 7 -18.49 -19.31 -35.60
CA ARG A 7 -18.26 -19.46 -34.17
C ARG A 7 -17.81 -18.10 -33.62
N PHE A 8 -18.74 -17.27 -33.17
CA PHE A 8 -18.42 -16.15 -32.30
C PHE A 8 -17.78 -16.74 -31.05
N SER A 9 -16.47 -16.59 -30.89
CA SER A 9 -15.82 -16.99 -29.66
C SER A 9 -16.38 -16.08 -28.56
N VAL A 10 -16.99 -16.69 -27.55
CA VAL A 10 -17.47 -15.99 -26.34
C VAL A 10 -16.29 -15.56 -25.45
N LEU A 11 -15.09 -16.05 -25.79
CA LEU A 11 -13.83 -15.83 -25.08
C LEU A 11 -13.39 -14.36 -24.97
N PRO A 12 -13.45 -13.51 -26.02
CA PRO A 12 -13.04 -12.10 -25.95
C PRO A 12 -14.01 -11.28 -25.11
N ILE A 13 -15.31 -11.63 -25.13
CA ILE A 13 -16.33 -10.99 -24.30
C ILE A 13 -16.11 -11.40 -22.84
N ALA A 14 -15.88 -12.68 -22.55
CA ALA A 14 -15.56 -13.15 -21.20
C ALA A 14 -14.24 -12.55 -20.65
N LEU A 15 -13.22 -12.37 -21.49
CA LEU A 15 -11.98 -11.68 -21.13
C LEU A 15 -12.18 -10.18 -20.88
N ALA A 16 -12.99 -9.50 -21.68
CA ALA A 16 -13.36 -8.10 -21.45
C ALA A 16 -14.13 -7.92 -20.13
N TRP A 17 -15.03 -8.86 -19.81
CA TRP A 17 -15.73 -8.89 -18.52
C TRP A 17 -14.77 -9.17 -17.34
N LEU A 18 -13.79 -10.06 -17.48
CA LEU A 18 -12.76 -10.30 -16.45
C LEU A 18 -11.84 -9.09 -16.24
N VAL A 19 -11.52 -8.33 -17.30
CA VAL A 19 -10.76 -7.08 -17.20
C VAL A 19 -11.58 -5.96 -16.54
N LEU A 20 -12.89 -5.90 -16.79
CA LEU A 20 -13.81 -4.96 -16.13
C LEU A 20 -14.08 -5.31 -14.65
N LEU A 21 -14.06 -6.59 -14.28
CA LEU A 21 -14.17 -7.03 -12.87
C LEU A 21 -12.84 -6.88 -12.10
N ALA A 22 -11.69 -6.88 -12.79
CA ALA A 22 -10.38 -6.58 -12.20
C ALA A 22 -10.07 -5.07 -12.16
N GLY A 23 -10.78 -4.24 -12.93
CA GLY A 23 -10.59 -2.80 -13.05
C GLY A 23 -10.73 -2.01 -11.74
N PRO A 24 -11.80 -2.21 -10.93
CA PRO A 24 -12.00 -1.45 -9.68
C PRO A 24 -10.93 -1.77 -8.63
N VAL A 25 -10.56 -3.05 -8.49
CA VAL A 25 -9.56 -3.50 -7.49
C VAL A 25 -8.14 -3.06 -7.84
N LYS A 26 -7.85 -2.83 -9.13
CA LYS A 26 -6.59 -2.21 -9.56
C LYS A 26 -6.61 -0.69 -9.42
N ALA A 27 -7.73 -0.02 -9.74
CA ALA A 27 -7.87 1.43 -9.68
C ALA A 27 -7.68 2.01 -8.27
N ASP A 28 -8.26 1.39 -7.24
CA ASP A 28 -8.14 1.88 -5.85
C ASP A 28 -6.74 1.76 -5.27
N ASN A 29 -6.04 0.69 -5.67
CA ASN A 29 -4.63 0.55 -5.31
C ASN A 29 -3.79 1.66 -5.94
N PHE A 30 -4.07 2.05 -7.19
CA PHE A 30 -3.32 3.14 -7.84
C PHE A 30 -3.53 4.49 -7.14
N LEU A 31 -4.75 4.84 -6.73
CA LEU A 31 -4.97 6.09 -6.00
C LEU A 31 -4.23 6.09 -4.65
N ALA A 32 -4.35 5.01 -3.87
CA ALA A 32 -3.62 4.86 -2.62
C ALA A 32 -2.10 4.96 -2.83
N HIS A 33 -1.58 4.29 -3.86
CA HIS A 33 -0.19 4.35 -4.27
C HIS A 33 0.29 5.76 -4.68
N GLY A 34 -0.60 6.60 -5.23
CA GLY A 34 -0.30 8.01 -5.48
C GLY A 34 -0.07 8.79 -4.18
N TYR A 35 -0.95 8.63 -3.20
CA TYR A 35 -0.80 9.26 -1.89
C TYR A 35 0.42 8.72 -1.12
N GLU A 36 0.69 7.41 -1.17
CA GLU A 36 1.88 6.80 -0.57
C GLU A 36 3.17 7.41 -1.13
N ARG A 37 3.22 7.69 -2.45
CA ARG A 37 4.35 8.38 -3.09
C ARG A 37 4.52 9.80 -2.60
N VAL A 38 3.43 10.56 -2.46
CA VAL A 38 3.49 11.93 -1.92
C VAL A 38 3.99 11.91 -0.47
N PHE A 39 3.56 10.93 0.33
CA PHE A 39 4.09 10.75 1.68
C PHE A 39 5.60 10.47 1.66
N PHE A 40 6.06 9.53 0.82
CA PHE A 40 7.49 9.23 0.71
C PHE A 40 8.32 10.40 0.19
N TRP A 41 7.75 11.23 -0.68
CA TRP A 41 8.38 12.49 -1.12
C TRP A 41 8.56 13.46 0.04
N GLY A 42 7.51 13.71 0.84
CA GLY A 42 7.64 14.59 1.99
C GLY A 42 8.63 14.07 3.04
N ALA A 43 8.69 12.75 3.21
CA ALA A 43 9.71 12.12 4.04
C ALA A 43 11.10 12.43 3.47
N TYR A 44 11.31 12.23 2.17
CA TYR A 44 12.57 12.53 1.48
C TYR A 44 13.01 13.98 1.63
N GLU A 45 12.11 14.94 1.41
CA GLU A 45 12.41 16.37 1.58
C GLU A 45 12.77 16.69 3.04
N THR A 46 12.04 16.12 4.00
CA THR A 46 12.34 16.28 5.43
C THR A 46 13.72 15.76 5.77
N PHE A 47 14.08 14.55 5.32
CA PHE A 47 15.40 13.99 5.56
C PHE A 47 16.51 14.83 4.93
N CYS A 48 16.37 15.22 3.67
CA CYS A 48 17.39 16.04 3.00
C CYS A 48 17.53 17.43 3.65
N GLY A 49 16.43 18.01 4.12
CA GLY A 49 16.44 19.29 4.84
C GLY A 49 17.12 19.22 6.21
N ILE A 50 17.16 18.05 6.85
CA ILE A 50 17.78 17.86 8.17
C ILE A 50 19.22 17.36 8.06
N GLU A 51 19.42 16.31 7.26
CA GLU A 51 20.68 15.56 7.20
C GLU A 51 21.62 16.06 6.10
N GLY A 52 21.09 16.80 5.12
CA GLY A 52 21.81 17.26 3.95
C GLY A 52 21.57 16.39 2.70
N PRO A 53 21.59 16.99 1.48
CA PRO A 53 21.47 16.25 0.22
C PRO A 53 22.53 15.18 0.01
N ASP A 54 23.71 15.32 0.60
CA ASP A 54 24.81 14.36 0.53
C ASP A 54 24.47 13.03 1.21
N LYS A 55 23.55 13.04 2.19
CA LYS A 55 23.09 11.86 2.91
C LYS A 55 21.81 11.25 2.36
N GLN A 56 21.32 11.70 1.20
CA GLN A 56 20.13 11.14 0.56
C GLN A 56 20.24 9.61 0.31
N GLN A 57 21.46 9.07 0.27
CA GLN A 57 21.70 7.63 0.17
C GLN A 57 21.23 6.82 1.39
N HIS A 58 21.04 7.46 2.56
CA HIS A 58 20.50 6.79 3.74
C HIS A 58 19.01 6.48 3.62
N LEU A 59 18.27 7.32 2.89
CA LEU A 59 16.88 7.03 2.52
C LEU A 59 16.78 6.24 1.21
N LEU A 60 17.75 6.45 0.31
CA LEU A 60 17.73 5.99 -1.06
C LEU A 60 19.08 5.40 -1.47
N ALA A 61 19.43 4.24 -0.92
CA ALA A 61 20.71 3.58 -1.19
C ALA A 61 20.79 2.98 -2.61
N PHE A 62 20.22 3.63 -3.63
CA PHE A 62 20.07 3.07 -4.97
C PHE A 62 21.40 2.51 -5.50
N LYS A 63 21.30 1.47 -6.35
CA LYS A 63 22.45 0.93 -7.07
C LYS A 63 23.23 2.06 -7.74
N GLN A 64 24.45 2.30 -7.28
CA GLN A 64 25.41 3.11 -8.02
C GLN A 64 25.70 2.38 -9.33
N GLN A 65 25.31 2.96 -10.46
CA GLN A 65 25.69 2.50 -11.79
C GLN A 65 26.56 3.58 -12.43
N LYS A 66 27.68 3.21 -13.07
CA LYS A 66 28.35 4.15 -13.98
C LYS A 66 27.37 4.47 -15.13
N GLY A 67 27.03 5.75 -15.33
CA GLY A 67 26.12 6.18 -16.39
C GLY A 67 25.30 7.42 -16.03
N GLN A 68 24.17 7.60 -16.73
CA GLN A 68 23.27 8.77 -16.66
C GLN A 68 22.90 9.17 -15.23
N GLU A 69 22.75 10.48 -14.99
CA GLU A 69 22.37 11.08 -13.70
C GLU A 69 21.08 10.47 -13.12
N SER A 70 20.14 10.09 -13.99
CA SER A 70 18.91 9.35 -13.67
C SER A 70 19.11 8.03 -12.92
N ARG A 71 20.33 7.46 -12.98
CA ARG A 71 20.71 6.22 -12.31
C ARG A 71 21.68 6.46 -11.14
N ASN A 72 22.10 7.70 -10.93
CA ASN A 72 22.93 8.13 -9.82
C ASN A 72 22.06 8.70 -8.69
N ASN A 73 22.64 8.85 -7.52
CA ASN A 73 21.95 9.38 -6.33
C ASN A 73 22.13 10.90 -6.27
N ARG A 74 22.26 11.55 -7.42
CA ARG A 74 22.39 13.00 -7.58
C ARG A 74 21.31 13.43 -8.55
N GLY A 75 20.33 14.16 -8.04
CA GLY A 75 19.31 14.76 -8.87
C GLY A 75 19.73 16.12 -9.42
N SER A 76 18.87 16.69 -10.25
CA SER A 76 19.07 18.02 -10.84
C SER A 76 18.63 19.17 -9.92
N GLY A 77 18.11 18.86 -8.74
CA GLY A 77 17.65 19.84 -7.75
C GLY A 77 18.78 20.49 -6.92
N PRO A 78 18.44 21.42 -6.02
CA PRO A 78 19.39 22.13 -5.17
C PRO A 78 20.31 21.17 -4.40
N GLY A 79 21.61 21.46 -4.41
CA GLY A 79 22.60 20.62 -3.71
C GLY A 79 22.71 19.18 -4.23
N GLY A 80 22.16 18.88 -5.41
CA GLY A 80 22.12 17.53 -5.98
C GLY A 80 20.98 16.66 -5.43
N MET A 81 19.95 17.26 -4.82
CA MET A 81 18.71 16.56 -4.48
C MET A 81 17.93 16.14 -5.73
N LEU A 82 17.15 15.07 -5.63
CA LEU A 82 16.12 14.72 -6.59
C LEU A 82 15.01 15.78 -6.53
N THR A 83 14.59 16.24 -7.71
CA THR A 83 13.32 16.96 -7.86
C THR A 83 12.14 16.01 -7.66
N TYR A 84 10.94 16.54 -7.41
CA TYR A 84 9.74 15.73 -7.21
C TYR A 84 9.50 14.72 -8.36
N PRO A 85 9.54 15.11 -9.65
CA PRO A 85 9.43 14.15 -10.75
C PRO A 85 10.54 13.10 -10.78
N GLU A 86 11.77 13.50 -10.41
CA GLU A 86 12.89 12.57 -10.36
C GLU A 86 12.70 11.50 -9.29
N PHE A 87 12.22 11.91 -8.11
CA PHE A 87 11.88 11.00 -7.03
C PHE A 87 10.77 10.04 -7.45
N ILE A 88 9.67 10.53 -8.02
CA ILE A 88 8.53 9.69 -8.43
C ILE A 88 8.94 8.61 -9.42
N ALA A 89 9.68 8.96 -10.48
CA ALA A 89 10.14 7.98 -11.48
C ALA A 89 11.06 6.91 -10.86
N ARG A 90 11.81 7.30 -9.84
CA ARG A 90 12.78 6.46 -9.16
C ARG A 90 12.13 5.47 -8.20
N VAL A 91 11.06 5.86 -7.51
CA VAL A 91 10.23 4.96 -6.67
C VAL A 91 9.60 3.84 -7.52
N ASP A 92 9.39 4.10 -8.80
CA ASP A 92 8.91 3.13 -9.80
C ASP A 92 10.01 2.18 -10.33
N ASP A 93 11.28 2.37 -9.94
CA ASP A 93 12.48 1.73 -10.53
C ASP A 93 12.53 1.84 -12.06
N LYS A 94 12.02 2.96 -12.60
CA LYS A 94 12.03 3.26 -14.03
C LYS A 94 13.10 4.30 -14.34
N PRO A 95 13.68 4.29 -15.57
CA PRO A 95 14.50 5.41 -16.01
C PRO A 95 13.64 6.68 -16.01
N LEU A 96 14.28 7.82 -15.73
CA LEU A 96 13.61 9.10 -15.95
C LEU A 96 13.18 9.17 -17.42
N PRO A 97 11.90 9.47 -17.71
CA PRO A 97 11.50 9.76 -19.07
C PRO A 97 12.34 10.95 -19.58
N PRO A 98 12.73 10.95 -20.87
CA PRO A 98 13.54 12.03 -21.45
C PRO A 98 12.83 13.39 -21.33
N ASP A 99 11.51 13.38 -21.37
CA ASP A 99 10.67 14.50 -20.98
C ASP A 99 10.21 14.30 -19.54
N ILE A 100 10.88 14.95 -18.59
CA ILE A 100 10.42 14.95 -17.19
C ILE A 100 9.03 15.60 -17.18
N PRO A 101 7.98 14.85 -16.83
CA PRO A 101 6.65 15.44 -16.81
C PRO A 101 6.64 16.58 -15.78
N VAL A 102 6.11 17.74 -16.16
CA VAL A 102 5.81 18.82 -15.21
C VAL A 102 4.77 18.29 -14.23
N LEU A 103 5.19 17.85 -13.06
CA LEU A 103 4.30 17.35 -12.03
C LEU A 103 3.84 18.48 -11.11
N SER A 104 2.56 18.46 -10.75
CA SER A 104 2.04 19.34 -9.70
C SER A 104 2.72 19.00 -8.37
N HIS A 105 3.40 19.98 -7.75
CA HIS A 105 4.07 19.78 -6.47
C HIS A 105 3.02 19.71 -5.33
N PRO A 106 3.17 18.80 -4.35
CA PRO A 106 2.24 18.66 -3.23
C PRO A 106 2.33 19.78 -2.17
N ASP A 107 3.26 20.74 -2.33
CA ASP A 107 3.47 21.91 -1.47
C ASP A 107 2.93 23.18 -2.14
N PRO A 108 2.13 24.03 -1.46
CA PRO A 108 1.61 23.89 -0.09
C PRO A 108 0.51 22.84 0.07
N PRO A 109 0.21 22.46 1.33
CA PRO A 109 -0.94 21.62 1.69
C PRO A 109 -2.24 22.09 1.02
N GLY A 110 -3.13 21.15 0.72
CA GLY A 110 -4.30 21.37 -0.15
C GLY A 110 -3.99 21.20 -1.65
N LYS A 111 -2.73 20.96 -2.01
CA LYS A 111 -2.34 20.54 -3.38
C LYS A 111 -2.04 19.06 -3.53
N VAL A 112 -2.12 18.27 -2.45
CA VAL A 112 -1.83 16.83 -2.50
C VAL A 112 -2.74 16.12 -3.50
N SER A 113 -4.04 16.42 -3.49
CA SER A 113 -5.00 15.84 -4.43
C SER A 113 -4.66 16.16 -5.89
N PHE A 114 -4.21 17.39 -6.20
CA PHE A 114 -3.76 17.76 -7.55
C PHE A 114 -2.48 17.04 -7.96
N ALA A 115 -1.52 16.91 -7.03
CA ALA A 115 -0.31 16.14 -7.26
C ALA A 115 -0.65 14.67 -7.59
N VAL A 116 -1.53 14.04 -6.81
CA VAL A 116 -1.96 12.66 -7.02
C VAL A 116 -2.78 12.49 -8.31
N ASP A 117 -3.69 13.40 -8.63
CA ASP A 117 -4.44 13.40 -9.88
C ASP A 117 -3.49 13.47 -11.10
N ASP A 118 -2.45 14.30 -11.03
CA ASP A 118 -1.45 14.39 -12.08
C ASP A 118 -0.62 13.09 -12.19
N LEU A 119 -0.26 12.46 -11.07
CA LEU A 119 0.36 11.13 -11.08
C LEU A 119 -0.53 10.08 -11.75
N LEU A 120 -1.83 10.08 -11.46
CA LEU A 120 -2.80 9.16 -12.06
C LEU A 120 -2.91 9.37 -13.57
N LYS A 121 -3.10 10.61 -14.01
CA LYS A 121 -3.18 10.98 -15.45
C LYS A 121 -1.95 10.52 -16.22
N LYS A 122 -0.77 10.61 -15.59
CA LYS A 122 0.51 10.20 -16.20
C LYS A 122 0.88 8.73 -15.94
N LYS A 123 0.02 7.96 -15.27
CA LYS A 123 0.22 6.53 -14.95
C LYS A 123 1.50 6.27 -14.15
N LEU A 124 1.80 7.17 -13.20
CA LEU A 124 2.96 7.13 -12.30
C LEU A 124 2.60 6.64 -10.89
N THR A 125 1.51 5.89 -10.78
CA THR A 125 0.93 5.40 -9.52
C THR A 125 1.02 3.90 -9.36
N GLY A 126 2.02 3.25 -9.98
CA GLY A 126 2.22 1.80 -9.88
C GLY A 126 2.45 1.31 -8.44
N GLU A 127 2.74 0.03 -8.26
CA GLU A 127 3.22 -0.41 -6.94
C GLU A 127 4.60 0.22 -6.66
N VAL A 128 4.82 0.70 -5.44
CA VAL A 128 6.11 1.23 -5.02
C VAL A 128 7.13 0.09 -4.98
N ILE A 129 8.23 0.24 -5.71
CA ILE A 129 9.30 -0.76 -5.69
C ILE A 129 10.10 -0.57 -4.40
N VAL A 130 9.73 -1.32 -3.36
CA VAL A 130 10.34 -1.23 -2.02
C VAL A 130 11.87 -1.25 -2.07
N TYR A 131 12.45 -2.09 -2.93
CA TYR A 131 13.91 -2.24 -3.04
C TYR A 131 14.60 -1.10 -3.80
N ALA A 132 13.83 -0.24 -4.47
CA ALA A 132 14.35 1.02 -4.99
C ALA A 132 14.59 1.99 -3.83
N LEU A 133 13.65 2.07 -2.89
CA LEU A 133 13.78 2.91 -1.68
C LEU A 133 14.79 2.31 -0.68
N ASP A 134 14.61 1.04 -0.30
CA ASP A 134 15.52 0.33 0.60
C ASP A 134 16.05 -0.99 -0.03
N PRO A 135 17.21 -0.94 -0.70
CA PRO A 135 17.85 -2.11 -1.28
C PRO A 135 18.26 -3.18 -0.25
N SER A 136 18.39 -2.82 1.03
CA SER A 136 18.72 -3.78 2.08
C SER A 136 17.61 -4.82 2.27
N LEU A 137 16.38 -4.49 1.87
CA LEU A 137 15.22 -5.38 1.91
C LEU A 137 15.20 -6.39 0.75
N ARG A 138 16.07 -6.22 -0.26
CA ARG A 138 16.07 -7.05 -1.48
C ARG A 138 16.41 -8.50 -1.18
N GLY A 139 15.58 -9.42 -1.70
CA GLY A 139 15.78 -10.86 -1.57
C GLY A 139 15.70 -11.38 -0.13
N LYS A 140 15.16 -10.58 0.81
CA LYS A 140 14.95 -10.98 2.20
C LYS A 140 13.62 -11.72 2.32
N SER A 141 13.59 -12.71 3.22
CA SER A 141 12.36 -13.39 3.63
C SER A 141 11.76 -12.68 4.83
N PHE A 142 10.44 -12.48 4.84
CA PHE A 142 9.72 -11.77 5.91
C PHE A 142 8.64 -12.63 6.58
N ASN A 143 8.15 -13.67 5.88
CA ASN A 143 6.99 -14.46 6.27
C ASN A 143 7.31 -15.94 6.56
N LYS A 144 8.60 -16.29 6.64
CA LYS A 144 9.04 -17.65 6.94
C LYS A 144 10.19 -17.65 7.95
N PRO A 145 10.12 -18.43 9.04
CA PRO A 145 11.23 -18.59 9.95
C PRO A 145 12.45 -19.17 9.21
N PRO A 146 13.68 -18.86 9.64
CA PRO A 146 14.87 -19.43 9.04
C PRO A 146 14.84 -20.95 9.19
N GLY A 147 14.75 -21.68 8.08
CA GLY A 147 14.82 -23.13 8.07
C GLY A 147 16.13 -23.62 8.69
N GLY A 148 16.08 -24.68 9.49
CA GLY A 148 17.13 -25.17 10.40
C GLY A 148 18.48 -25.62 9.81
N LYS A 149 18.85 -25.19 8.60
CA LYS A 149 20.21 -25.30 8.04
C LYS A 149 20.54 -24.05 7.24
N GLN A 150 20.62 -22.89 7.89
CA GLN A 150 21.24 -21.73 7.25
C GLN A 150 22.75 -21.98 7.14
N LYS A 151 23.26 -22.10 5.92
CA LYS A 151 24.69 -21.95 5.64
C LYS A 151 25.14 -20.66 6.35
N LYS A 152 26.21 -20.75 7.16
CA LYS A 152 26.88 -19.57 7.73
C LYS A 152 27.00 -18.51 6.62
N PRO A 153 26.76 -17.22 6.92
CA PRO A 153 26.89 -16.17 5.93
C PRO A 153 28.32 -16.20 5.37
N GLY A 154 28.47 -16.81 4.20
CA GLY A 154 29.65 -16.69 3.38
C GLY A 154 29.74 -15.26 2.86
N SER A 155 30.95 -14.80 2.65
CA SER A 155 31.39 -13.47 2.19
C SER A 155 30.85 -13.02 0.81
N GLY A 156 29.68 -13.48 0.39
CA GLY A 156 28.96 -13.06 -0.81
C GLY A 156 27.45 -13.10 -0.59
N GLY A 157 26.87 -11.99 -0.11
CA GLY A 157 25.46 -11.65 -0.35
C GLY A 157 24.38 -12.63 0.15
N GLY A 158 24.64 -13.44 1.18
CA GLY A 158 23.63 -14.31 1.79
C GLY A 158 22.46 -13.51 2.39
N SER A 159 21.25 -13.71 1.87
CA SER A 159 20.02 -13.03 2.29
C SER A 159 19.71 -13.27 3.78
N ARG A 160 20.04 -12.29 4.64
CA ARG A 160 19.55 -12.22 6.02
C ARG A 160 18.03 -12.49 6.06
N ASN A 161 17.56 -13.40 6.91
CA ASN A 161 16.13 -13.59 7.11
C ASN A 161 15.63 -12.44 8.00
N LEU A 162 14.61 -11.71 7.54
CA LEU A 162 13.93 -10.65 8.28
C LEU A 162 12.52 -11.11 8.68
N TYR A 163 12.37 -12.36 9.10
CA TYR A 163 11.19 -12.84 9.80
C TYR A 163 11.20 -12.38 11.26
N ASP A 164 10.05 -11.98 11.79
CA ASP A 164 9.87 -11.70 13.22
C ASP A 164 8.71 -12.54 13.76
N PRO A 165 8.95 -13.43 14.73
CA PRO A 165 7.89 -14.26 15.29
C PRO A 165 6.81 -13.45 16.02
N LYS A 166 7.09 -12.20 16.43
CA LYS A 166 6.11 -11.30 17.05
C LYS A 166 5.26 -10.56 16.02
N ASP A 167 5.70 -10.50 14.77
CA ASP A 167 4.99 -9.87 13.65
C ASP A 167 5.18 -10.70 12.37
N PRO A 168 4.55 -11.90 12.30
CA PRO A 168 4.78 -12.86 11.22
C PRO A 168 4.15 -12.43 9.87
N HIS A 169 3.34 -11.37 9.88
CA HIS A 169 2.60 -10.87 8.72
C HIS A 169 3.22 -9.64 8.08
N ARG A 170 4.37 -9.18 8.61
CA ARG A 170 5.11 -8.08 8.00
C ARG A 170 5.55 -8.43 6.58
N THR A 171 5.54 -7.42 5.74
CA THR A 171 6.04 -7.47 4.36
C THR A 171 7.25 -6.55 4.23
N SER A 172 7.94 -6.62 3.09
CA SER A 172 8.98 -5.64 2.78
C SER A 172 8.45 -4.21 2.82
N PHE A 173 7.22 -3.98 2.37
CA PHE A 173 6.60 -2.66 2.35
C PHE A 173 6.31 -2.14 3.76
N THR A 174 5.74 -2.96 4.65
CA THR A 174 5.47 -2.52 6.03
C THR A 174 6.77 -2.25 6.79
N VAL A 175 7.82 -3.03 6.55
CA VAL A 175 9.16 -2.78 7.13
C VAL A 175 9.74 -1.45 6.65
N LEU A 176 9.58 -1.11 5.37
CA LEU A 176 9.99 0.17 4.82
C LEU A 176 9.25 1.34 5.50
N VAL A 177 7.92 1.27 5.57
CA VAL A 177 7.08 2.32 6.20
C VAL A 177 7.50 2.50 7.65
N ASP A 178 7.56 1.42 8.43
CA ASP A 178 7.92 1.49 9.85
C ASP A 178 9.33 2.08 10.04
N GLY A 179 10.28 1.72 9.18
CA GLY A 179 11.65 2.25 9.20
C GLY A 179 11.71 3.76 8.96
N ILE A 180 11.07 4.24 7.88
CA ILE A 180 11.00 5.67 7.52
C ILE A 180 10.35 6.46 8.65
N VAL A 181 9.21 5.99 9.14
CA VAL A 181 8.42 6.67 10.18
C VAL A 181 9.19 6.75 11.50
N ASN A 182 9.86 5.67 11.92
CA ASN A 182 10.67 5.68 13.14
C ASN A 182 11.80 6.71 13.06
N ALA A 183 12.46 6.81 11.90
CA ALA A 183 13.52 7.79 11.69
C ALA A 183 12.97 9.23 11.63
N LEU A 184 11.83 9.46 10.98
CA LEU A 184 11.12 10.76 11.04
C LEU A 184 10.73 11.13 12.46
N GLN A 185 10.21 10.20 13.25
CA GLN A 185 9.83 10.45 14.64
C GLN A 185 11.04 10.89 15.48
N GLN A 186 12.18 10.21 15.34
CA GLN A 186 13.42 10.60 16.03
C GLN A 186 13.85 12.03 15.66
N HIS A 187 13.73 12.39 14.39
CA HIS A 187 14.03 13.75 13.93
C HIS A 187 13.02 14.79 14.41
N LEU A 188 11.74 14.45 14.49
CA LEU A 188 10.66 15.32 14.97
C LEU A 188 10.85 15.69 16.44
N MET A 189 11.34 14.75 17.26
CA MET A 189 11.63 14.98 18.68
C MET A 189 12.81 15.92 18.91
N ASN A 190 13.59 16.27 17.88
CA ASN A 190 14.70 17.21 17.99
C ASN A 190 14.22 18.65 17.71
N PRO A 191 14.26 19.58 18.68
CA PRO A 191 13.78 20.95 18.51
C PRO A 191 14.45 21.72 17.36
N ARG A 192 15.70 21.35 16.99
CA ARG A 192 16.45 21.99 15.90
C ARG A 192 15.81 21.75 14.52
N ASN A 193 15.04 20.68 14.38
CA ASN A 193 14.44 20.27 13.11
C ASN A 193 13.02 20.83 12.92
N LYS A 194 12.48 21.57 13.91
CA LYS A 194 11.09 22.02 13.93
C LYS A 194 10.69 22.80 12.68
N ALA A 195 11.55 23.68 12.19
CA ALA A 195 11.27 24.49 11.00
C ALA A 195 11.11 23.63 9.74
N VAL A 196 11.95 22.61 9.58
CA VAL A 196 11.88 21.67 8.45
C VAL A 196 10.57 20.87 8.51
N PHE A 197 10.19 20.36 9.68
CA PHE A 197 8.92 19.67 9.85
C PHE A 197 7.72 20.60 9.63
N GLN A 198 7.76 21.85 10.07
CA GLN A 198 6.68 22.81 9.81
C GLN A 198 6.40 23.03 8.33
N GLN A 199 7.43 22.90 7.48
CA GLN A 199 7.28 23.00 6.03
C GLN A 199 6.60 21.76 5.42
N TYR A 200 7.13 20.55 5.68
CA TYR A 200 6.72 19.35 4.94
C TYR A 200 5.64 18.51 5.64
N LEU A 201 5.54 18.57 6.97
CA LEU A 201 4.62 17.74 7.75
C LEU A 201 3.14 17.90 7.38
N PRO A 202 2.61 19.10 7.07
CA PRO A 202 1.18 19.22 6.85
C PRO A 202 0.69 18.49 5.59
N PHE A 203 1.42 18.54 4.46
CA PHE A 203 1.03 17.76 3.27
C PHE A 203 1.33 16.27 3.44
N MET A 204 2.37 15.90 4.20
CA MET A 204 2.61 14.49 4.55
C MET A 204 1.43 13.91 5.33
N LYS A 205 0.88 14.68 6.29
CA LYS A 205 -0.31 14.27 7.06
C LYS A 205 -1.54 14.14 6.18
N GLU A 206 -1.76 15.07 5.25
CA GLU A 206 -2.85 14.98 4.28
C GLU A 206 -2.73 13.71 3.42
N ALA A 207 -1.55 13.41 2.89
CA ALA A 207 -1.29 12.20 2.11
C ALA A 207 -1.46 10.92 2.93
N LEU A 208 -1.03 10.94 4.19
CA LEU A 208 -1.14 9.82 5.12
C LEU A 208 -2.60 9.51 5.47
N GLN A 209 -3.41 10.52 5.80
CA GLN A 209 -4.83 10.36 6.10
C GLN A 209 -5.61 9.84 4.89
N ALA A 210 -5.29 10.32 3.68
CA ALA A 210 -5.86 9.80 2.44
C ALA A 210 -5.49 8.32 2.23
N THR A 211 -4.22 7.96 2.45
CA THR A 211 -3.74 6.57 2.37
C THR A 211 -4.50 5.66 3.35
N ILE A 212 -4.61 6.03 4.62
CA ILE A 212 -5.35 5.25 5.64
C ILE A 212 -6.81 5.06 5.22
N THR A 213 -7.46 6.14 4.78
CA THR A 213 -8.85 6.11 4.32
C THR A 213 -9.03 5.13 3.16
N LEU A 214 -8.23 5.25 2.11
CA LEU A 214 -8.30 4.38 0.94
C LEU A 214 -7.97 2.91 1.28
N ARG A 215 -7.03 2.67 2.19
CA ARG A 215 -6.68 1.31 2.65
C ARG A 215 -7.82 0.68 3.47
N ARG A 216 -8.55 1.45 4.27
CA ARG A 216 -9.78 0.99 4.96
C ARG A 216 -10.90 0.66 3.97
N GLU A 217 -11.15 1.54 3.01
CA GLU A 217 -12.16 1.34 1.97
C GLU A 217 -11.83 0.10 1.10
N THR A 218 -10.56 -0.05 0.71
CA THR A 218 -10.08 -1.25 -0.02
C THR A 218 -10.24 -2.53 0.82
N THR A 219 -10.03 -2.45 2.14
CA THR A 219 -10.25 -3.59 3.04
C THR A 219 -11.71 -4.03 3.04
N ASN A 220 -12.66 -3.09 2.99
CA ASN A 220 -14.08 -3.41 2.86
C ASN A 220 -14.42 -4.07 1.51
N ILE A 221 -13.79 -3.65 0.42
CA ILE A 221 -13.95 -4.29 -0.90
C ILE A 221 -13.40 -5.73 -0.87
N TYR A 222 -12.22 -5.94 -0.28
CA TYR A 222 -11.64 -7.27 -0.11
C TYR A 222 -12.54 -8.16 0.75
N LEU A 223 -13.07 -7.61 1.85
CA LEU A 223 -14.01 -8.28 2.72
C LEU A 223 -15.29 -8.67 1.97
N LEU A 224 -15.87 -7.78 1.14
CA LEU A 224 -17.04 -8.12 0.34
C LEU A 224 -16.77 -9.33 -0.55
N LYS A 225 -15.62 -9.34 -1.24
CA LYS A 225 -15.20 -10.50 -2.03
C LYS A 225 -15.14 -11.75 -1.17
N LYS A 226 -14.53 -11.68 0.02
CA LYS A 226 -14.45 -12.81 0.97
C LYS A 226 -15.84 -13.31 1.38
N LEU A 227 -16.79 -12.41 1.64
CA LEU A 227 -18.14 -12.78 2.05
C LEU A 227 -18.94 -13.41 0.91
N THR A 228 -18.83 -12.92 -0.33
CA THR A 228 -19.69 -13.33 -1.44
C THR A 228 -19.10 -14.45 -2.33
N SER A 229 -17.77 -14.63 -2.33
CA SER A 229 -17.14 -15.66 -3.16
C SER A 229 -17.47 -17.07 -2.68
N SER A 230 -17.37 -18.04 -3.59
CA SER A 230 -17.61 -19.45 -3.29
C SER A 230 -16.61 -19.98 -2.24
N PRO A 231 -16.94 -21.04 -1.48
CA PRO A 231 -15.98 -21.66 -0.57
C PRO A 231 -14.76 -22.24 -1.27
N ALA A 232 -14.89 -22.64 -2.55
CA ALA A 232 -13.78 -23.13 -3.35
C ALA A 232 -12.72 -22.04 -3.62
N ASP A 233 -13.16 -20.78 -3.69
CA ASP A 233 -12.29 -19.59 -3.81
C ASP A 233 -11.88 -19.03 -2.45
N GLY A 234 -12.16 -19.77 -1.37
CA GLY A 234 -11.91 -19.36 0.00
C GLY A 234 -12.88 -18.31 0.52
N GLY A 235 -14.07 -18.14 -0.09
CA GLY A 235 -15.12 -17.26 0.42
C GLY A 235 -16.18 -17.96 1.29
N PHE A 236 -17.25 -17.23 1.63
CA PHE A 236 -18.35 -17.73 2.47
C PHE A 236 -19.67 -17.94 1.73
N ASP A 237 -19.77 -17.53 0.47
CA ASP A 237 -20.99 -17.63 -0.35
C ASP A 237 -22.23 -17.04 0.37
N LEU A 238 -22.07 -15.85 0.93
CA LEU A 238 -23.13 -15.14 1.63
C LEU A 238 -23.86 -14.19 0.68
N ASN A 239 -25.17 -14.07 0.86
CA ASN A 239 -25.95 -12.97 0.33
C ASN A 239 -25.69 -11.71 1.18
N ALA A 240 -24.53 -11.08 0.97
CA ALA A 240 -24.10 -9.90 1.73
C ALA A 240 -25.02 -8.69 1.46
N GLN A 241 -25.54 -8.10 2.53
CA GLN A 241 -26.33 -6.86 2.47
C GLN A 241 -25.41 -5.68 2.80
N PHE A 242 -25.38 -4.69 1.92
CA PHE A 242 -24.53 -3.52 2.05
C PHE A 242 -25.08 -2.36 1.23
N ASP A 243 -24.58 -1.16 1.52
CA ASP A 243 -24.83 0.04 0.73
C ASP A 243 -23.52 0.50 0.11
N TRP A 244 -23.56 0.83 -1.19
CA TRP A 244 -22.40 1.42 -1.86
C TRP A 244 -22.25 2.88 -1.46
N ARG A 245 -21.15 3.20 -0.79
CA ARG A 245 -20.77 4.58 -0.42
C ARG A 245 -19.70 5.09 -1.36
N ASP A 246 -19.76 6.38 -1.66
CA ASP A 246 -18.66 7.06 -2.36
C ASP A 246 -17.46 7.18 -1.43
N SER A 247 -16.25 7.06 -1.98
CA SER A 247 -15.02 7.27 -1.20
C SER A 247 -15.02 8.66 -0.58
N LYS A 248 -14.43 8.77 0.61
CA LYS A 248 -14.19 10.07 1.23
C LYS A 248 -13.04 10.83 0.55
N ILE A 249 -12.25 10.14 -0.26
CA ILE A 249 -11.14 10.71 -1.01
C ILE A 249 -11.57 10.96 -2.45
N PRO A 250 -11.38 12.18 -2.99
CA PRO A 250 -11.66 12.46 -4.39
C PRO A 250 -10.99 11.44 -5.31
N LEU A 251 -11.70 11.02 -6.36
CA LEU A 251 -11.29 9.97 -7.32
C LEU A 251 -11.24 8.54 -6.75
N GLY A 252 -11.53 8.32 -5.47
CA GLY A 252 -11.62 6.97 -4.89
C GLY A 252 -12.86 6.22 -5.36
N SER A 253 -12.77 4.90 -5.51
CA SER A 253 -13.93 4.10 -5.91
C SER A 253 -14.95 3.98 -4.77
N ARG A 254 -16.17 3.63 -5.16
CA ARG A 254 -17.21 3.30 -4.20
C ARG A 254 -16.82 2.05 -3.41
N TYR A 255 -17.14 2.03 -2.13
CA TYR A 255 -16.86 0.91 -1.23
C TYR A 255 -18.14 0.42 -0.54
N PRO A 256 -18.19 -0.86 -0.12
CA PRO A 256 -19.37 -1.40 0.56
C PRO A 256 -19.36 -1.02 2.05
N GLU A 257 -20.47 -0.47 2.53
CA GLU A 257 -20.79 -0.36 3.95
C GLU A 257 -21.76 -1.48 4.34
N PHE A 258 -21.30 -2.43 5.16
CA PHE A 258 -22.06 -3.63 5.45
C PHE A 258 -23.21 -3.41 6.42
N ARG A 259 -24.40 -3.88 6.04
CA ARG A 259 -25.56 -4.00 6.91
C ARG A 259 -25.46 -5.35 7.64
N ILE A 260 -24.71 -5.36 8.74
CA ILE A 260 -24.29 -6.56 9.46
C ILE A 260 -25.47 -7.45 9.87
N LYS A 261 -26.46 -6.86 10.54
CA LYS A 261 -27.63 -7.60 11.03
C LYS A 261 -28.40 -8.24 9.89
N GLU A 262 -28.68 -7.49 8.84
CA GLU A 262 -29.43 -7.99 7.68
C GLU A 262 -28.64 -9.05 6.91
N THR A 263 -27.33 -8.88 6.79
CA THR A 263 -26.45 -9.93 6.24
C THR A 263 -26.53 -11.20 7.07
N TYR A 264 -26.53 -11.09 8.41
CA TYR A 264 -26.64 -12.23 9.28
C TYR A 264 -28.01 -12.91 9.16
N ASP A 265 -29.09 -12.13 9.22
CA ASP A 265 -30.47 -12.62 9.17
C ASP A 265 -30.73 -13.38 7.85
N GLN A 266 -30.24 -12.87 6.72
CA GLN A 266 -30.35 -13.52 5.40
C GLN A 266 -29.52 -14.81 5.26
N ASN A 267 -28.50 -15.00 6.11
CA ASN A 267 -27.54 -16.09 5.98
C ASN A 267 -27.40 -16.93 7.26
N THR A 268 -28.38 -16.86 8.17
CA THR A 268 -28.28 -17.41 9.54
C THR A 268 -27.82 -18.87 9.54
N GLY A 269 -28.40 -19.71 8.68
CA GLY A 269 -28.03 -21.12 8.58
C GLY A 269 -26.57 -21.35 8.14
N LYS A 270 -26.06 -20.54 7.20
CA LYS A 270 -24.66 -20.64 6.74
C LYS A 270 -23.70 -20.13 7.82
N LEU A 271 -23.99 -18.97 8.40
CA LEU A 271 -23.15 -18.33 9.40
C LEU A 271 -23.07 -19.12 10.72
N ARG A 272 -24.18 -19.72 11.17
CA ARG A 272 -24.16 -20.62 12.33
C ARG A 272 -23.31 -21.87 12.09
N ARG A 273 -23.33 -22.42 10.87
CA ARG A 273 -22.45 -23.55 10.50
C ARG A 273 -20.97 -23.17 10.46
N LEU A 274 -20.67 -21.92 10.08
CA LEU A 274 -19.31 -21.37 10.18
C LEU A 274 -18.89 -21.09 11.64
N GLY A 275 -19.84 -21.06 12.57
CA GLY A 275 -19.57 -20.93 14.00
C GLY A 275 -19.94 -19.58 14.61
N PHE A 276 -20.55 -18.68 13.83
CA PHE A 276 -21.05 -17.39 14.33
C PHE A 276 -22.36 -17.56 15.11
N LYS A 277 -22.38 -17.09 16.36
CA LYS A 277 -23.52 -17.28 17.28
C LYS A 277 -24.72 -16.41 16.92
N ASP A 278 -24.45 -15.16 16.59
CA ASP A 278 -25.42 -14.10 16.35
C ASP A 278 -24.81 -13.01 15.45
N ALA A 279 -25.61 -11.98 15.16
CA ALA A 279 -25.20 -10.86 14.33
C ALA A 279 -24.08 -10.01 14.95
N ASP A 280 -23.98 -9.98 16.28
CA ASP A 280 -22.95 -9.20 16.99
C ASP A 280 -21.59 -9.91 16.89
N ASP A 281 -21.56 -11.23 17.08
CA ASP A 281 -20.37 -12.08 16.89
C ASP A 281 -19.85 -11.99 15.43
N PHE A 282 -20.77 -12.03 14.46
CA PHE A 282 -20.42 -11.79 13.06
C PHE A 282 -19.93 -10.36 12.82
N GLY A 283 -20.59 -9.36 13.42
CA GLY A 283 -20.19 -7.96 13.34
C GLY A 283 -18.81 -7.68 13.91
N ASP A 284 -18.44 -8.35 15.00
CA ASP A 284 -17.11 -8.24 15.58
C ASP A 284 -16.04 -8.87 14.66
N TYR A 285 -16.31 -10.03 14.07
CA TYR A 285 -15.43 -10.62 13.04
C TYR A 285 -15.16 -9.66 11.87
N ILE A 286 -16.22 -8.98 11.38
CA ILE A 286 -16.12 -8.00 10.31
C ILE A 286 -15.27 -6.80 10.72
N LYS A 287 -15.48 -6.27 11.94
CA LYS A 287 -14.70 -5.13 12.47
C LYS A 287 -13.23 -5.49 12.74
N ARG A 288 -12.97 -6.74 13.10
CA ARG A 288 -11.64 -7.29 13.42
C ARG A 288 -10.97 -7.95 12.23
N PHE A 289 -11.44 -7.71 11.02
CA PHE A 289 -10.98 -8.43 9.85
C PHE A 289 -9.45 -8.39 9.68
N GLY A 290 -8.82 -9.58 9.75
CA GLY A 290 -7.37 -9.73 9.62
C GLY A 290 -6.55 -9.38 10.86
N ASP A 291 -7.17 -9.06 12.00
CA ASP A 291 -6.48 -8.85 13.27
C ASP A 291 -5.97 -10.20 13.82
N PRO A 292 -4.65 -10.43 13.92
CA PRO A 292 -4.09 -11.70 14.40
C PRO A 292 -4.32 -11.95 15.90
N SER A 293 -4.70 -10.92 16.66
CA SER A 293 -5.04 -11.04 18.08
C SER A 293 -6.50 -11.47 18.30
N TYR A 294 -7.33 -11.42 17.26
CA TYR A 294 -8.73 -11.80 17.32
C TYR A 294 -8.87 -13.32 17.52
N LYS A 295 -9.58 -13.72 18.58
CA LYS A 295 -9.74 -15.13 19.00
C LYS A 295 -11.07 -15.74 18.55
N GLY A 296 -11.65 -15.24 17.46
CA GLY A 296 -12.89 -15.78 16.91
C GLY A 296 -12.70 -17.19 16.35
N LYS A 297 -13.81 -17.92 16.19
CA LYS A 297 -13.80 -19.31 15.68
C LYS A 297 -13.48 -19.40 14.19
N VAL A 298 -13.79 -18.36 13.44
CA VAL A 298 -13.55 -18.32 12.00
C VAL A 298 -12.20 -17.69 11.75
N GLU A 299 -11.28 -18.48 11.22
CA GLU A 299 -9.92 -18.01 10.94
C GLU A 299 -9.87 -17.05 9.76
N PHE A 300 -8.94 -16.11 9.84
CA PHE A 300 -8.59 -15.24 8.73
C PHE A 300 -7.60 -15.93 7.79
N GLY A 301 -7.74 -15.66 6.49
CA GLY A 301 -6.77 -16.12 5.50
C GLY A 301 -5.53 -15.21 5.43
N PRO A 302 -4.42 -15.67 4.84
CA PRO A 302 -3.18 -14.89 4.69
C PRO A 302 -3.37 -13.48 4.13
N GLY A 303 -4.25 -13.32 3.13
CA GLY A 303 -4.54 -12.00 2.55
C GLY A 303 -5.18 -11.02 3.53
N ALA A 304 -6.03 -11.48 4.44
CA ALA A 304 -6.65 -10.61 5.45
C ALA A 304 -5.60 -10.09 6.44
N PHE A 305 -4.66 -10.93 6.88
CA PHE A 305 -3.55 -10.51 7.73
C PHE A 305 -2.65 -9.47 7.03
N THR A 306 -2.39 -9.62 5.73
CA THR A 306 -1.61 -8.64 4.96
C THR A 306 -2.32 -7.28 4.88
N HIS A 307 -3.63 -7.26 4.59
CA HIS A 307 -4.42 -6.03 4.56
C HIS A 307 -4.42 -5.32 5.92
N HIS A 308 -4.70 -6.07 7.00
CA HIS A 308 -4.70 -5.53 8.35
C HIS A 308 -3.34 -4.98 8.75
N ARG A 309 -2.25 -5.74 8.51
CA ARG A 309 -0.91 -5.32 8.90
C ARG A 309 -0.43 -4.08 8.13
N LEU A 310 -0.80 -3.96 6.85
CA LEU A 310 -0.52 -2.77 6.05
C LEU A 310 -1.24 -1.54 6.60
N LEU A 311 -2.53 -1.67 6.89
CA LEU A 311 -3.32 -0.58 7.50
C LEU A 311 -2.71 -0.17 8.85
N LEU A 312 -2.33 -1.13 9.68
CA LEU A 312 -1.69 -0.88 10.98
C LEU A 312 -0.37 -0.09 10.85
N SER A 313 0.47 -0.37 9.85
CA SER A 313 1.68 0.43 9.59
C SER A 313 1.36 1.90 9.34
N TRP A 314 0.31 2.18 8.54
CA TRP A 314 -0.07 3.55 8.23
C TRP A 314 -0.75 4.26 9.40
N GLU A 315 -1.62 3.57 10.14
CA GLU A 315 -2.22 4.12 11.38
C GLU A 315 -1.17 4.42 12.44
N GLU A 316 -0.15 3.56 12.56
CA GLU A 316 0.99 3.78 13.44
C GLU A 316 1.85 4.98 12.99
N ALA A 317 2.02 5.14 11.68
CA ALA A 317 2.68 6.32 11.11
C ALA A 317 1.94 7.61 11.49
N ASP A 318 0.62 7.60 11.40
CA ASP A 318 -0.22 8.75 11.71
C ASP A 318 -0.07 9.12 13.19
N ARG A 319 -0.17 8.12 14.07
CA ARG A 319 0.01 8.30 15.51
C ARG A 319 1.38 8.90 15.85
N LYS A 320 2.45 8.42 15.22
CA LYS A 320 3.83 8.90 15.50
C LYS A 320 4.10 10.31 15.02
N LEU A 321 3.47 10.74 13.93
CA LEU A 321 3.66 12.06 13.32
C LEU A 321 2.66 13.12 13.85
N HIS A 322 1.71 12.73 14.69
CA HIS A 322 0.76 13.63 15.36
C HIS A 322 1.24 14.19 16.72
N PHE A 323 2.42 13.77 17.19
CA PHE A 323 3.03 14.27 18.43
C PHE A 323 3.55 15.71 18.34
#